data_AF-A0A662Q8I7-F1
#
_entry.id   AF-A0A662Q8I7-F1
#
_cell.length_a   1.000
_cell.length_b   1.000
_cell.length_c   1.000
_cell.angle_alpha   90.00
_cell.angle_beta   90.00
_cell.angle_gamma   90.00
#
_symmetry.space_group_name_H-M   'P 1'
#
loop_
_entity.id
_entity.type
_entity.pdbx_description
1 polymer ?
#
loop_
_entity_poly.entity_id
_entity_poly.type
_entity_poly.pdbx_seq_one_letter_code
_entity_poly.pdbx_strand_id
1 'polypeptide(L)'
;MMAKAEERLLAGIIKAIKANSRGWVEAIEVVSEDGMPIAHESDNEMFNPEYVAAATAAICGAITAVIELMNAKGYKRVSIQLEDGRYILVRQYRGYYIVCLTKPNPNLGIIDIVFEAYLV
;
A
#
# COMPACT_ATOMS: atom_id res chain seq x y z
N MET A 1 13.16 -19.21 9.70
CA MET A 1 13.69 -18.18 10.62
C MET A 1 13.81 -16.80 9.95
N MET A 2 14.20 -16.72 8.66
CA MET A 2 14.27 -15.47 7.89
C MET A 2 12.90 -14.81 7.62
N ALA A 3 11.85 -15.57 7.27
CA ALA A 3 10.52 -15.02 6.98
C ALA A 3 9.92 -14.18 8.13
N LYS A 4 10.09 -14.63 9.39
CA LYS A 4 9.61 -13.87 10.56
C LYS A 4 10.37 -12.57 10.81
N ALA A 5 11.63 -12.48 10.40
CA ALA A 5 12.41 -11.25 10.55
C ALA A 5 11.97 -10.20 9.51
N GLU A 6 11.71 -10.65 8.28
CA GLU A 6 11.18 -9.83 7.20
C GLU A 6 9.77 -9.32 7.49
N GLU A 7 8.85 -10.18 7.92
CA GLU A 7 7.50 -9.80 8.33
C GLU A 7 7.52 -8.74 9.45
N ARG A 8 8.40 -8.90 10.45
CA ARG A 8 8.58 -7.91 11.53
C ARG A 8 9.12 -6.57 11.01
N LEU A 9 10.05 -6.61 10.07
CA LEU A 9 10.59 -5.41 9.44
C LEU A 9 9.47 -4.67 8.68
N LEU A 10 8.70 -5.40 7.87
CA LEU A 10 7.60 -4.87 7.06
C LEU A 10 6.50 -4.26 7.95
N ALA A 11 6.12 -4.95 9.03
CA ALA A 11 5.21 -4.42 10.05
C ALA A 11 5.75 -3.12 10.69
N GLY A 12 7.04 -3.08 11.01
CA GLY A 12 7.70 -1.88 11.53
C GLY A 12 7.66 -0.70 10.55
N ILE A 13 7.85 -0.97 9.25
CA ILE A 13 7.81 0.04 8.20
C ILE A 13 6.41 0.65 8.08
N ILE A 14 5.35 -0.16 7.92
CA ILE A 14 4.00 0.40 7.73
C ILE A 14 3.51 1.15 8.98
N LYS A 15 3.90 0.69 10.17
CA LYS A 15 3.63 1.39 11.42
C LYS A 15 4.32 2.76 11.47
N ALA A 16 5.59 2.81 11.06
CA ALA A 16 6.33 4.06 10.98
C ALA A 16 5.72 5.02 9.94
N ILE A 17 5.32 4.50 8.78
CA ILE A 17 4.65 5.28 7.74
C ILE A 17 3.34 5.88 8.26
N LYS A 18 2.44 5.08 8.84
CA LYS A 18 1.17 5.58 9.37
C LYS A 18 1.38 6.63 10.46
N ALA A 19 2.29 6.39 11.39
CA ALA A 19 2.62 7.32 12.47
C ALA A 19 3.18 8.67 11.95
N ASN A 20 4.05 8.64 10.94
CA ASN A 20 4.67 9.85 10.38
C ASN A 20 3.79 10.56 9.34
N SER A 21 2.71 9.93 8.88
CA SER A 21 1.73 10.53 7.95
C SER A 21 0.80 11.55 8.62
N ARG A 22 1.06 11.96 9.86
CA ARG A 22 0.31 12.99 10.62
C ARG A 22 -1.21 12.74 10.68
N GLY A 23 -1.60 11.47 10.75
CA GLY A 23 -3.00 11.06 10.83
C GLY A 23 -3.77 11.11 9.51
N TRP A 24 -3.11 11.31 8.36
CA TRP A 24 -3.73 11.27 7.04
C TRP A 24 -4.01 9.86 6.50
N VAL A 25 -3.39 8.83 7.08
CA VAL A 25 -3.56 7.43 6.69
C VAL A 25 -4.47 6.74 7.70
N GLU A 26 -5.61 6.22 7.24
CA GLU A 26 -6.59 5.48 8.06
C GLU A 26 -6.17 4.01 8.20
N ALA A 27 -5.80 3.40 7.08
CA ALA A 27 -5.36 2.01 7.02
C ALA A 27 -4.17 1.86 6.08
N ILE A 28 -3.24 0.97 6.43
CA ILE A 28 -2.09 0.60 5.61
C ILE A 28 -1.80 -0.89 5.77
N GLU A 29 -1.40 -1.53 4.69
CA GLU A 29 -1.13 -2.96 4.65
C GLU A 29 0.03 -3.28 3.70
N VAL A 30 0.78 -4.32 4.07
CA VAL A 30 1.78 -4.99 3.24
C VAL A 30 1.17 -6.25 2.67
N VAL A 31 1.20 -6.36 1.35
CA VAL A 31 0.61 -7.45 0.59
C VAL A 31 1.71 -8.09 -0.25
N SER A 32 1.80 -9.41 -0.27
CA SER A 32 2.69 -10.12 -1.20
C SER A 32 2.15 -10.07 -2.63
N GLU A 33 2.99 -10.31 -3.62
CA GLU A 33 2.57 -10.29 -5.03
C GLU A 33 1.46 -11.30 -5.37
N ASP A 34 1.38 -12.41 -4.62
CA ASP A 34 0.32 -13.42 -4.75
C ASP A 34 -0.95 -13.11 -3.94
N GLY A 35 -1.01 -11.94 -3.28
CA GLY A 35 -2.22 -11.45 -2.60
C GLY A 35 -2.41 -11.96 -1.17
N MET A 36 -1.33 -12.37 -0.49
CA MET A 36 -1.40 -12.68 0.95
C MET A 36 -1.15 -11.43 1.80
N PRO A 37 -1.90 -11.24 2.90
CA PRO A 37 -1.63 -10.20 3.87
C PRO A 37 -0.38 -10.54 4.68
N ILE A 38 0.57 -9.61 4.78
CA ILE A 38 1.82 -9.80 5.54
C ILE A 38 1.78 -9.03 6.86
N ALA A 39 1.34 -7.77 6.82
CA ALA A 39 1.20 -6.92 8.01
C ALA A 39 0.21 -5.80 7.72
N HIS A 40 -0.55 -5.34 8.72
CA HIS A 40 -1.51 -4.24 8.56
C HIS A 40 -1.61 -3.37 9.81
N GLU A 41 -2.05 -2.13 9.62
CA GLU A 41 -2.38 -1.17 10.67
C GLU A 41 -3.63 -0.39 10.24
N SER A 42 -4.70 -0.41 11.02
CA SER A 42 -5.99 0.21 10.68
C SER A 42 -6.62 0.89 11.89
N ASP A 43 -7.26 2.04 11.67
CA ASP A 43 -8.10 2.70 12.68
C ASP A 43 -9.52 2.10 12.74
N ASN A 44 -9.86 1.23 11.78
CA ASN A 44 -11.16 0.58 11.66
C ASN A 44 -11.09 -0.89 12.09
N GLU A 45 -11.88 -1.27 13.09
CA GLU A 45 -11.99 -2.65 13.62
C GLU A 45 -12.56 -3.65 12.60
N MET A 46 -13.30 -3.17 11.59
CA MET A 46 -13.87 -3.99 10.52
C MET A 46 -12.93 -4.16 9.32
N PHE A 47 -11.69 -3.69 9.42
CA PHE A 47 -10.69 -3.88 8.36
C PHE A 47 -10.37 -5.36 8.19
N ASN A 48 -10.49 -5.85 6.95
CA ASN A 48 -10.20 -7.24 6.60
C ASN A 48 -8.95 -7.29 5.70
N PRO A 49 -7.78 -7.65 6.26
CA PRO A 49 -6.52 -7.70 5.51
C PRO A 49 -6.59 -8.68 4.33
N GLU A 50 -7.21 -9.85 4.51
CA GLU A 50 -7.27 -10.87 3.47
C GLU A 50 -8.00 -10.37 2.21
N TYR A 51 -9.09 -9.61 2.37
CA TYR A 51 -9.82 -9.03 1.25
C TYR A 51 -9.08 -7.87 0.59
N VAL A 52 -8.43 -7.02 1.38
CA VAL A 52 -7.64 -5.91 0.83
C VAL A 52 -6.42 -6.43 0.08
N ALA A 53 -5.75 -7.45 0.59
CA ALA A 53 -4.64 -8.13 -0.06
C ALA A 53 -5.04 -8.73 -1.42
N ALA A 54 -6.11 -9.53 -1.44
CA ALA A 54 -6.61 -10.13 -2.67
C ALA A 54 -7.02 -9.07 -3.72
N ALA A 55 -7.72 -8.01 -3.30
CA ALA A 55 -8.12 -6.93 -4.19
C ALA A 55 -6.90 -6.15 -4.72
N THR A 56 -5.90 -5.90 -3.87
CA THR A 56 -4.66 -5.21 -4.24
C THR A 56 -3.91 -5.99 -5.31
N ALA A 57 -3.74 -7.30 -5.13
CA ALA A 57 -3.09 -8.16 -6.12
C ALA A 57 -3.84 -8.19 -7.45
N ALA A 58 -5.17 -8.25 -7.42
CA ALA A 58 -6.01 -8.21 -8.63
C ALA A 58 -5.85 -6.89 -9.41
N ILE A 59 -5.90 -5.74 -8.72
CA ILE A 59 -5.70 -4.41 -9.33
C ILE A 59 -4.30 -4.31 -9.94
N CYS A 60 -3.28 -4.70 -9.18
CA CYS A 60 -1.88 -4.65 -9.60
C CYS A 60 -1.62 -5.55 -10.82
N GLY A 61 -2.19 -6.76 -10.83
CA GLY A 61 -2.12 -7.69 -11.97
C GLY A 61 -2.79 -7.13 -13.22
N ALA A 62 -3.98 -6.52 -13.07
CA ALA A 62 -4.67 -5.89 -14.20
C ALA A 62 -3.86 -4.73 -14.79
N ILE A 63 -3.25 -3.90 -13.94
CA ILE A 63 -2.38 -2.79 -14.38
C ILE A 63 -1.15 -3.33 -15.12
N THR A 64 -0.50 -4.38 -14.60
CA THR A 64 0.64 -5.02 -15.26
C THR A 64 0.25 -5.52 -16.65
N ALA A 65 -0.90 -6.21 -16.78
CA ALA A 65 -1.38 -6.70 -18.07
C ALA A 65 -1.61 -5.57 -19.09
N VAL A 66 -2.19 -4.44 -18.65
CA VAL A 66 -2.36 -3.26 -19.52
C VAL A 66 -1.02 -2.71 -19.98
N ILE A 67 -0.04 -2.58 -19.08
CA ILE A 67 1.30 -2.07 -19.41
C ILE A 67 2.01 -2.97 -20.43
N GLU A 68 1.92 -4.30 -20.26
CA GLU A 68 2.48 -5.28 -21.19
C GLU A 68 1.83 -5.16 -22.58
N LEU A 69 0.51 -5.08 -22.65
CA LEU A 69 -0.23 -4.89 -23.90
C LEU A 69 0.11 -3.58 -24.60
N MET A 70 0.48 -2.54 -23.85
CA MET A 70 0.92 -1.25 -24.36
C MET A 70 2.42 -1.20 -24.69
N ASN A 71 3.16 -2.30 -24.50
CA ASN A 71 4.62 -2.37 -24.65
C ASN A 71 5.36 -1.26 -23.87
N ALA A 72 4.82 -0.92 -22.69
CA ALA A 72 5.39 0.09 -21.80
C ALA A 72 6.24 -0.58 -20.70
N LYS A 73 7.06 0.22 -20.02
CA LYS A 73 7.80 -0.24 -18.84
C LYS A 73 6.87 -0.21 -17.63
N GLY A 74 7.08 -1.14 -16.68
CA GLY A 74 6.30 -1.30 -15.45
C GLY A 74 6.01 -0.01 -14.67
N TYR A 75 5.13 -0.10 -13.68
CA TYR A 75 4.76 1.03 -12.83
C TYR A 75 5.49 0.97 -11.49
N LYS A 76 5.73 2.13 -10.86
CA LYS A 76 6.25 2.19 -9.49
C LYS A 76 5.15 2.40 -8.44
N ARG A 77 4.06 3.05 -8.85
CA ARG A 77 2.98 3.49 -7.96
C ARG A 77 1.64 3.57 -8.67
N VAL A 78 0.58 3.36 -7.91
CA VAL A 78 -0.82 3.56 -8.29
C VAL A 78 -1.46 4.52 -7.29
N SER A 79 -2.34 5.39 -7.76
CA SER A 79 -3.09 6.32 -6.91
C SER A 79 -4.48 6.49 -7.47
N ILE A 80 -5.48 6.09 -6.69
CA ILE A 80 -6.89 6.10 -7.08
C ILE A 80 -7.60 7.08 -6.15
N GLN A 81 -8.21 8.11 -6.72
CA GLN A 81 -9.06 9.04 -5.97
C GLN A 81 -10.47 8.44 -5.87
N LEU A 82 -11.03 8.44 -4.66
CA LEU A 82 -12.40 8.04 -4.38
C LEU A 82 -13.34 9.26 -4.40
N GLU A 83 -14.63 9.01 -4.61
CA GLU A 83 -15.66 10.07 -4.74
C GLU A 83 -15.77 10.96 -3.50
N ASP A 84 -15.46 10.43 -2.32
CA ASP A 84 -15.50 11.16 -1.05
C ASP A 84 -14.19 11.90 -0.72
N GLY A 85 -13.28 12.00 -1.70
CA GLY A 85 -12.01 12.71 -1.55
C GLY A 85 -10.92 11.90 -0.85
N ARG A 86 -11.16 10.62 -0.53
CA ARG A 86 -10.12 9.69 -0.08
C ARG A 86 -9.27 9.19 -1.25
N TYR A 87 -8.14 8.57 -0.93
CA TYR A 87 -7.28 7.93 -1.91
C TYR A 87 -6.91 6.52 -1.48
N ILE A 88 -6.88 5.61 -2.45
CA ILE A 88 -6.16 4.33 -2.35
C ILE A 88 -4.80 4.53 -3.03
N LEU A 89 -3.72 4.36 -2.26
CA LEU A 89 -2.36 4.49 -2.75
C LEU A 89 -1.69 3.12 -2.70
N VAL A 90 -1.05 2.72 -3.81
CA VAL A 90 -0.23 1.50 -3.86
C VAL A 90 1.19 1.87 -4.24
N ARG A 91 2.17 1.28 -3.57
CA ARG A 91 3.60 1.38 -3.89
C ARG A 91 4.22 -0.02 -3.96
N GLN A 92 5.11 -0.24 -4.93
CA GLN A 92 5.95 -1.43 -4.94
C GLN A 92 7.14 -1.26 -3.99
N TYR A 93 7.42 -2.27 -3.18
CA TYR A 93 8.56 -2.27 -2.26
C TYR A 93 9.09 -3.69 -2.08
N ARG A 94 10.30 -3.96 -2.60
CA ARG A 94 11.02 -5.25 -2.43
C ARG A 94 10.21 -6.52 -2.73
N GLY A 95 9.38 -6.51 -3.79
CA GLY A 95 8.51 -7.65 -4.14
C GLY A 95 7.22 -7.73 -3.32
N TYR A 96 6.85 -6.64 -2.64
CA TYR A 96 5.58 -6.47 -1.94
C TYR A 96 4.86 -5.24 -2.48
N TYR A 97 3.54 -5.20 -2.25
CA TYR A 97 2.72 -4.01 -2.39
C TYR A 97 2.46 -3.40 -1.02
N ILE A 98 2.67 -2.10 -0.90
CA ILE A 98 2.21 -1.29 0.24
C ILE A 98 0.95 -0.57 -0.22
N VAL A 99 -0.20 -0.95 0.31
CA VAL A 99 -1.50 -0.34 0.03
C VAL A 99 -1.93 0.51 1.23
N CYS A 100 -2.44 1.70 1.01
CA CYS A 100 -3.05 2.50 2.08
C CYS A 100 -4.33 3.20 1.63
N LEU A 101 -5.22 3.42 2.60
CA LEU A 101 -6.39 4.29 2.49
C LEU A 101 -6.13 5.58 3.28
N THR A 102 -6.38 6.72 2.65
CA THR A 102 -6.26 8.02 3.32
C THR A 102 -7.57 8.46 3.97
N LYS A 103 -7.50 9.45 4.86
CA LYS A 103 -8.64 10.29 5.23
C LYS A 103 -9.13 11.13 4.03
N PRO A 104 -10.36 11.66 4.07
CA PRO A 104 -10.87 12.57 3.04
C PRO A 104 -9.98 13.81 2.89
N ASN A 105 -9.75 14.23 1.64
CA ASN A 105 -8.98 15.42 1.26
C ASN A 105 -7.59 15.49 1.94
N PRO A 106 -6.75 14.44 1.78
CA PRO A 106 -5.49 14.34 2.48
C PRO A 106 -4.45 15.32 1.92
N ASN A 107 -3.42 15.63 2.72
CA ASN A 107 -2.20 16.24 2.17
C ASN A 107 -1.31 15.15 1.54
N LEU A 108 -1.52 14.89 0.24
CA LEU A 108 -0.76 13.87 -0.51
C LEU A 108 0.75 14.14 -0.51
N GLY A 109 1.18 15.39 -0.52
CA GLY A 109 2.61 15.73 -0.49
C GLY A 109 3.31 15.25 0.77
N ILE A 110 2.65 15.32 1.93
CA ILE A 110 3.18 14.76 3.19
C ILE A 110 3.27 13.23 3.10
N ILE A 111 2.22 12.57 2.59
CA ILE A 111 2.19 11.11 2.48
C ILE A 111 3.28 10.62 1.51
N ASP A 112 3.46 11.29 0.37
CA ASP A 112 4.47 10.93 -0.62
C ASP A 112 5.89 11.09 -0.05
N ILE A 113 6.19 12.19 0.66
CA ILE A 113 7.50 12.37 1.32
C ILE A 113 7.77 11.26 2.34
N VAL A 114 6.75 10.88 3.12
CA VAL A 114 6.88 9.78 4.08
C VAL A 114 7.12 8.46 3.36
N PHE A 115 6.36 8.17 2.31
CA PHE A 115 6.57 6.96 1.50
C PHE A 115 7.98 6.92 0.91
N GLU A 116 8.47 8.03 0.34
CA GLU A 116 9.82 8.14 -0.20
C GLU A 116 10.89 7.93 0.89
N ALA A 117 10.66 8.37 2.12
CA ALA A 117 11.61 8.17 3.22
C ALA A 117 11.74 6.70 3.65
N TYR A 118 10.68 5.89 3.48
CA TYR A 118 10.63 4.51 3.97
C TYR A 118 10.70 3.44 2.88
N LEU A 119 10.33 3.76 1.63
CA LEU A 119 10.13 2.78 0.54
C LEU A 119 11.12 2.95 -0.63
N VAL A 120 12.37 3.33 -0.32
CA VAL A 120 13.46 3.48 -1.31
C VAL A 120 13.90 2.14 -1.89
#